data_AF-A0A9B2JMH4-F1
#
_entry.id   AF-A0A9B2JMH4-F1
#
_cell.length_a   1.000
_cell.length_b   1.000
_cell.length_c   1.000
_cell.angle_alpha   90.00
_cell.angle_beta   90.00
_cell.angle_gamma   90.00
#
_symmetry.space_group_name_H-M   'P 1'
#
loop_
_entity.id
_entity.type
_entity.pdbx_description
1 polymer ?
#
loop_
_entity_poly.entity_id
_entity_poly.type
_entity_poly.pdbx_seq_one_letter_code
_entity_poly.pdbx_strand_id
1 'polypeptide(L)'
;MFVSRGYLLISILAAGSAAPRRHTRSNLPMWHLPCGEELEIDDYFDTNIEQETSNSIQNLRLQHELTINDYLSRDYEYLYENVRIGVEEYQYIPNWVPGEKDTHMIKNLANTNSQTIVNHFPKLHTDLQKFAVAFEELLEDEMSLKKYKALKTTQSYLMMMLCEVESNIVALPSLRIPSRVERSIMNKVERNPEDDTRRLIRDWGVLLKYRDYLHAWRHVFNY
;
A
#
# COMPACT_ATOMS: atom_id res chain seq x y z
N MET A 1 62.26 -17.16 -42.84
CA MET A 1 62.23 -17.40 -41.38
C MET A 1 62.54 -16.06 -40.71
N PHE A 2 61.71 -15.40 -39.90
CA PHE A 2 60.46 -15.74 -39.23
C PHE A 2 59.57 -14.48 -39.20
N VAL A 3 58.27 -14.69 -39.36
CA VAL A 3 57.21 -13.67 -39.31
C VAL A 3 56.92 -13.31 -37.85
N SER A 4 56.90 -12.01 -37.56
CA SER A 4 56.48 -11.43 -36.27
C SER A 4 55.04 -11.84 -35.96
N ARG A 5 54.83 -12.56 -34.85
CA ARG A 5 53.51 -12.90 -34.31
C ARG A 5 53.20 -11.95 -33.16
N GLY A 6 52.40 -10.92 -33.44
CA GLY A 6 51.74 -10.12 -32.41
C GLY A 6 50.59 -10.92 -31.79
N TYR A 7 50.61 -11.08 -30.47
CA TYR A 7 49.51 -11.68 -29.73
C TYR A 7 48.48 -10.60 -29.38
N LEU A 8 47.31 -10.66 -30.02
CA LEU A 8 46.12 -9.89 -29.65
C LEU A 8 45.45 -10.57 -28.46
N LEU A 9 45.49 -9.90 -27.29
CA LEU A 9 44.70 -10.27 -26.11
C LEU A 9 43.25 -9.83 -26.35
N ILE A 10 42.36 -10.79 -26.60
CA ILE A 10 40.91 -10.57 -26.65
C ILE A 10 40.42 -10.62 -25.20
N SER A 11 40.19 -9.45 -24.59
CA SER A 11 39.52 -9.33 -23.31
C SER A 11 38.02 -9.61 -23.50
N ILE A 12 37.55 -10.75 -23.01
CA ILE A 12 36.13 -11.06 -22.90
C ILE A 12 35.56 -10.20 -21.77
N LEU A 13 34.81 -9.15 -22.12
CA LEU A 13 33.95 -8.44 -21.18
C LEU A 13 32.79 -9.37 -20.80
N ALA A 14 32.93 -10.04 -19.66
CA ALA A 14 31.80 -10.71 -19.02
C ALA A 14 30.80 -9.63 -18.58
N ALA A 15 29.71 -9.50 -19.32
CA ALA A 15 28.53 -8.77 -18.87
C ALA A 15 27.98 -9.49 -17.64
N GLY A 16 28.37 -9.03 -16.44
CA GLY A 16 27.75 -9.46 -15.20
C GLY A 16 26.30 -9.00 -15.19
N SER A 17 25.37 -9.91 -15.45
CA SER A 17 23.96 -9.71 -15.15
C SER A 17 23.85 -9.35 -13.68
N ALA A 18 23.47 -8.10 -13.38
CA ALA A 18 23.17 -7.67 -12.03
C ALA A 18 21.88 -8.39 -11.60
N ALA A 19 22.02 -9.58 -11.02
CA ALA A 19 20.92 -10.26 -10.37
C ALA A 19 20.38 -9.34 -9.24
N PRO A 20 19.06 -9.19 -9.08
CA PRO A 20 18.48 -8.35 -8.05
C PRO A 20 19.02 -8.77 -6.68
N ARG A 21 19.41 -7.79 -5.86
CA ARG A 21 19.71 -8.03 -4.45
C ARG A 21 18.41 -8.47 -3.77
N ARG A 22 18.22 -9.78 -3.61
CA ARG A 22 17.20 -10.31 -2.72
C ARG A 22 17.56 -9.90 -1.30
N HIS A 23 17.00 -8.78 -0.85
CA HIS A 23 16.94 -8.50 0.57
C HIS A 23 16.18 -9.65 1.22
N THR A 24 16.78 -10.30 2.22
CA THR A 24 16.10 -11.34 2.99
C THR A 24 14.87 -10.71 3.63
N ARG A 25 13.69 -11.11 3.15
CA ARG A 25 12.40 -10.57 3.60
C ARG A 25 12.28 -10.81 5.10
N SER A 26 11.86 -9.79 5.85
CA SER A 26 11.54 -9.97 7.27
C SER A 26 10.49 -11.06 7.40
N ASN A 27 10.73 -12.01 8.32
CA ASN A 27 9.77 -13.07 8.60
C ASN A 27 8.42 -12.49 9.00
N LEU A 28 8.41 -11.40 9.77
CA LEU A 28 7.21 -10.66 10.13
C LEU A 28 6.95 -9.52 9.13
N PRO A 29 5.79 -9.47 8.45
CA PRO A 29 5.42 -8.35 7.60
C PRO A 29 5.25 -7.05 8.37
N MET A 30 5.63 -5.93 7.77
CA MET A 30 5.63 -4.62 8.45
C MET A 30 4.24 -4.14 8.89
N TRP A 31 3.17 -4.55 8.21
CA TRP A 31 1.80 -4.17 8.57
C TRP A 31 1.21 -5.02 9.71
N HIS A 32 1.95 -6.02 10.23
CA HIS A 32 1.51 -6.78 11.41
C HIS A 32 1.70 -5.98 12.70
N LEU A 33 2.68 -5.06 12.73
CA LEU A 33 2.96 -4.14 13.83
C LEU A 33 3.22 -2.72 13.27
N PRO A 34 2.21 -2.05 12.69
CA PRO A 34 2.42 -0.76 12.02
C PRO A 34 2.86 0.35 12.98
N CYS A 35 2.53 0.24 14.26
CA CYS A 35 2.96 1.17 15.31
C CYS A 35 4.32 0.83 15.95
N GLY A 36 4.91 -0.33 15.62
CA GLY A 36 6.18 -0.80 16.20
C GLY A 36 6.07 -1.55 17.53
N GLU A 37 4.96 -1.43 18.25
CA GLU A 37 4.69 -2.10 19.53
C GLU A 37 3.26 -2.65 19.58
N GLU A 38 2.98 -3.59 20.48
CA GLU A 38 1.61 -4.02 20.78
C GLU A 38 0.90 -2.89 21.53
N LEU A 39 -0.29 -2.50 21.07
CA LEU A 39 -1.07 -1.46 21.73
C LEU A 39 -1.61 -2.00 23.05
N GLU A 40 -1.19 -1.40 24.16
CA GLU A 40 -1.72 -1.72 25.48
C GLU A 40 -3.20 -1.28 25.56
N ILE A 41 -4.06 -2.17 26.05
CA ILE A 41 -5.47 -1.88 26.29
C ILE A 41 -5.55 -1.30 27.71
N ASP A 42 -5.66 0.01 27.81
CA ASP A 42 -5.98 0.64 29.10
C ASP A 42 -7.47 0.40 29.42
N ASP A 43 -7.73 -0.40 30.45
CA ASP A 43 -9.06 -0.84 30.90
C ASP A 43 -9.91 0.27 31.59
N TYR A 44 -9.51 1.55 31.44
CA TYR A 44 -10.14 2.67 32.15
C TYR A 44 -11.27 3.30 31.32
N PHE A 45 -12.45 2.70 31.38
CA PHE A 45 -13.64 3.19 30.68
C PHE A 45 -14.52 4.06 31.60
N ASP A 46 -14.15 5.33 31.75
CA ASP A 46 -15.04 6.39 32.26
C ASP A 46 -15.01 7.59 31.30
N THR A 47 -15.22 7.32 30.01
CA THR A 47 -15.16 8.33 28.95
C THR A 47 -16.50 8.44 28.22
N ASN A 48 -16.84 9.67 27.84
CA ASN A 48 -18.01 9.95 27.03
C ASN A 48 -17.81 9.35 25.62
N ILE A 49 -18.50 8.24 25.34
CA ILE A 49 -18.40 7.47 24.08
C ILE A 49 -18.60 8.35 22.84
N GLU A 50 -19.49 9.35 22.91
CA GLU A 50 -19.75 10.27 21.80
C GLU A 50 -18.54 11.17 21.52
N GLN A 51 -17.90 11.65 22.59
CA GLN A 51 -16.68 12.46 22.49
C GLN A 51 -15.52 11.63 21.95
N GLU A 52 -15.31 10.41 22.44
CA GLU A 52 -14.28 9.50 21.91
C GLU A 52 -14.51 9.18 20.45
N THR A 53 -15.76 8.89 20.06
CA THR A 53 -16.13 8.67 18.65
C THR A 53 -15.79 9.86 17.77
N SER A 54 -16.13 11.08 18.22
CA SER A 54 -15.81 12.31 17.49
C SER A 54 -14.30 12.53 17.39
N ASN A 55 -13.55 12.31 18.47
CA ASN A 55 -12.10 12.42 18.49
C ASN A 55 -11.46 11.42 17.52
N SER A 56 -11.92 10.17 17.52
CA SER A 56 -11.38 9.14 16.65
C SER A 56 -11.58 9.43 15.16
N ILE A 57 -12.76 9.93 14.78
CA ILE A 57 -13.00 10.37 13.40
C ILE A 57 -12.08 11.54 13.04
N GLN A 58 -11.91 12.51 13.95
CA GLN A 58 -11.08 13.68 13.70
C GLN A 58 -9.59 13.33 13.56
N ASN A 59 -9.08 12.42 14.40
CA ASN A 59 -7.70 11.94 14.32
C ASN A 59 -7.45 11.23 12.99
N LEU A 60 -8.36 10.32 12.60
CA LEU A 60 -8.26 9.63 11.32
C LEU A 60 -8.40 10.55 10.12
N ARG A 61 -9.24 11.58 10.20
CA ARG A 61 -9.34 12.61 9.17
C ARG A 61 -8.00 13.30 8.94
N LEU A 62 -7.34 13.74 10.01
CA LEU A 62 -6.05 14.43 9.93
C LEU A 62 -4.97 13.52 9.34
N GLN A 63 -4.86 12.28 9.82
CA GLN A 63 -3.90 11.33 9.27
C GLN A 63 -4.21 10.97 7.82
N HIS A 64 -5.49 10.81 7.47
CA HIS A 64 -5.91 10.57 6.09
C HIS A 64 -5.53 11.74 5.17
N GLU A 65 -5.64 12.99 5.66
CA GLU A 65 -5.29 14.20 4.90
C GLU A 65 -3.79 14.23 4.57
N LEU A 66 -2.95 13.89 5.54
CA LEU A 66 -1.51 13.73 5.33
C LEU A 66 -1.22 12.63 4.29
N THR A 67 -1.88 11.48 4.43
CA THR A 67 -1.66 10.32 3.55
C THR A 67 -2.10 10.60 2.10
N ILE A 68 -3.27 11.20 1.88
CA ILE A 68 -3.73 11.53 0.52
C ILE A 68 -2.92 12.66 -0.10
N ASN A 69 -2.53 13.67 0.67
CA ASN A 69 -1.71 14.76 0.15
C ASN A 69 -0.30 14.28 -0.24
N ASP A 70 0.32 13.40 0.56
CA ASP A 70 1.57 12.75 0.14
C ASP A 70 1.36 11.98 -1.16
N TYR A 71 0.35 11.12 -1.23
CA TYR A 71 0.07 10.32 -2.43
C TYR A 71 -0.10 11.19 -3.67
N LEU A 72 -0.93 12.24 -3.60
CA LEU A 72 -1.19 13.14 -4.73
C LEU A 72 0.02 13.99 -5.11
N SER A 73 0.96 14.21 -4.18
CA SER A 73 2.24 14.88 -4.49
C SER A 73 3.22 13.97 -5.24
N ARG A 74 3.00 12.64 -5.23
CA ARG A 74 3.76 11.69 -6.03
C ARG A 74 3.14 11.68 -7.43
N ASP A 75 3.90 12.18 -8.40
CA ASP A 75 3.53 12.20 -9.82
C ASP A 75 3.56 10.78 -10.42
N TYR A 76 2.66 9.91 -9.93
CA TYR A 76 2.59 8.51 -10.31
C TYR A 76 2.18 8.36 -11.78
N GLU A 77 1.36 9.27 -12.29
CA GLU A 77 1.01 9.38 -13.70
C GLU A 77 2.26 9.53 -14.58
N TYR A 78 3.20 10.42 -14.23
CA TYR A 78 4.48 10.53 -14.92
C TYR A 78 5.36 9.29 -14.70
N LEU A 79 5.45 8.80 -13.46
CA LEU A 79 6.31 7.65 -13.15
C LEU A 79 5.90 6.39 -13.94
N TYR A 80 4.60 6.19 -14.18
CA TYR A 80 4.05 5.02 -14.87
C TYR A 80 3.52 5.34 -16.28
N GLU A 81 3.98 6.43 -16.91
CA GLU A 81 3.50 6.88 -18.23
C GLU A 81 3.55 5.79 -19.31
N ASN A 82 4.56 4.92 -19.25
CA ASN A 82 4.77 3.82 -20.20
C ASN A 82 3.68 2.74 -20.13
N VAL A 83 2.91 2.66 -19.03
CA VAL A 83 1.81 1.69 -18.86
C VAL A 83 0.55 2.17 -19.58
N ARG A 84 0.37 3.49 -19.73
CA ARG A 84 -0.83 4.09 -20.31
C ARG A 84 -1.03 3.76 -21.80
N ILE A 85 0.03 3.30 -22.49
CA ILE A 85 0.05 3.16 -23.95
C ILE A 85 -0.54 1.82 -24.44
N GLY A 86 -0.89 0.87 -23.57
CA GLY A 86 -1.31 -0.46 -24.06
C GLY A 86 -2.24 -1.30 -23.20
N VAL A 87 -2.94 -0.71 -22.23
CA VAL A 87 -3.64 -1.49 -21.20
C VAL A 87 -5.10 -1.07 -21.13
N GLU A 88 -5.99 -2.02 -21.45
CA GLU A 88 -7.41 -1.90 -21.14
C GLU A 88 -7.60 -2.12 -19.63
N GLU A 89 -8.36 -1.26 -18.95
CA GLU A 89 -8.51 -1.19 -17.48
C GLU A 89 -8.83 -2.54 -16.77
N TYR A 90 -9.28 -3.55 -17.50
CA TYR A 90 -9.67 -4.85 -16.95
C TYR A 90 -8.56 -5.91 -16.97
N GLN A 91 -7.44 -5.67 -17.66
CA GLN A 91 -6.37 -6.66 -17.75
C GLN A 91 -5.46 -6.52 -16.51
N TYR A 92 -5.44 -7.56 -15.66
CA TYR A 92 -4.41 -7.77 -14.62
C TYR A 92 -4.40 -6.80 -13.40
N ILE A 93 -5.57 -6.25 -13.03
CA ILE A 93 -5.72 -5.53 -11.76
C ILE A 93 -6.10 -6.51 -10.63
N PRO A 94 -5.32 -6.63 -9.54
CA PRO A 94 -5.60 -7.61 -8.50
C PRO A 94 -6.99 -7.41 -7.88
N ASN A 95 -7.78 -8.47 -7.78
CA ASN A 95 -9.17 -8.41 -7.29
C ASN A 95 -9.27 -8.45 -5.76
N TRP A 96 -8.18 -8.80 -5.08
CA TRP A 96 -8.14 -8.95 -3.63
C TRP A 96 -7.86 -7.63 -2.90
N VAL A 97 -7.27 -6.64 -3.57
CA VAL A 97 -7.21 -5.25 -3.09
C VAL A 97 -8.56 -4.54 -3.32
N PRO A 98 -8.95 -3.61 -2.43
CA PRO A 98 -10.20 -2.85 -2.56
C PRO A 98 -10.37 -2.27 -3.96
N GLY A 99 -11.54 -2.49 -4.55
CA GLY A 99 -11.87 -2.04 -5.90
C GLY A 99 -13.08 -1.11 -5.93
N GLU A 100 -13.62 -0.90 -7.13
CA GLU A 100 -14.75 -0.01 -7.37
C GLU A 100 -15.94 -0.28 -6.41
N LYS A 101 -16.29 -1.56 -6.21
CA LYS A 101 -17.37 -1.96 -5.29
C LYS A 101 -17.13 -1.50 -3.85
N ASP A 102 -15.90 -1.67 -3.35
CA ASP A 102 -15.53 -1.21 -2.01
C ASP A 102 -15.58 0.33 -1.93
N THR A 103 -15.06 1.03 -2.95
CA THR A 103 -15.08 2.51 -2.97
C THR A 103 -16.50 3.08 -3.00
N HIS A 104 -17.42 2.44 -3.74
CA HIS A 104 -18.82 2.85 -3.79
C HIS A 104 -19.50 2.64 -2.42
N MET A 105 -19.24 1.51 -1.76
CA MET A 105 -19.71 1.25 -0.40
C MET A 105 -19.21 2.31 0.59
N ILE A 106 -17.92 2.66 0.54
CA ILE A 106 -17.32 3.68 1.41
C ILE A 106 -17.94 5.06 1.16
N LYS A 107 -18.10 5.47 -0.11
CA LYS A 107 -18.72 6.77 -0.45
C LYS A 107 -20.12 6.92 0.13
N ASN A 108 -20.88 5.83 0.24
CA ASN A 108 -22.21 5.84 0.86
C ASN A 108 -22.19 6.12 2.37
N LEU A 109 -21.03 6.05 3.03
CA LEU A 109 -20.87 6.39 4.44
C LEU A 109 -20.87 7.91 4.71
N ALA A 110 -20.63 8.74 3.70
CA ALA A 110 -20.46 10.20 3.87
C ALA A 110 -21.66 10.91 4.52
N ASN A 111 -22.87 10.35 4.35
CA ASN A 111 -24.10 10.91 4.91
C ASN A 111 -24.63 10.10 6.11
N THR A 112 -23.82 9.22 6.68
CA THR A 112 -24.20 8.38 7.83
C THR A 112 -23.76 9.02 9.15
N ASN A 113 -24.27 8.53 10.28
CA ASN A 113 -23.86 9.02 11.59
C ASN A 113 -22.43 8.55 11.96
N SER A 114 -21.80 9.26 12.89
CA SER A 114 -20.44 8.99 13.36
C SER A 114 -20.22 7.54 13.82
N GLN A 115 -21.19 6.96 14.52
CA GLN A 115 -21.11 5.57 14.96
C GLN A 115 -21.05 4.60 13.77
N THR A 116 -21.80 4.85 12.70
CA THR A 116 -21.78 4.04 11.49
C THR A 116 -20.42 4.13 10.79
N ILE A 117 -19.82 5.33 10.74
CA ILE A 117 -18.47 5.53 10.18
C ILE A 117 -17.44 4.76 11.01
N VAL A 118 -17.46 4.91 12.33
CA VAL A 118 -16.56 4.22 13.26
C VAL A 118 -16.66 2.70 13.14
N ASN A 119 -17.87 2.16 12.98
CA ASN A 119 -18.08 0.72 12.78
C ASN A 119 -17.41 0.18 11.51
N HIS A 120 -16.97 1.05 10.59
CA HIS A 120 -16.21 0.66 9.39
C HIS A 120 -14.68 0.73 9.58
N PHE A 121 -14.16 1.19 10.72
CA PHE A 121 -12.71 1.19 10.97
C PHE A 121 -12.07 -0.21 10.87
N PRO A 122 -12.68 -1.30 11.35
CA PRO A 122 -12.12 -2.64 11.13
C PRO A 122 -12.01 -3.02 9.64
N LYS A 123 -12.96 -2.60 8.81
CA LYS A 123 -12.88 -2.80 7.35
C LYS A 123 -11.78 -1.92 6.73
N LEU A 124 -11.68 -0.66 7.14
CA LEU A 124 -10.59 0.24 6.75
C LEU A 124 -9.22 -0.36 7.07
N HIS A 125 -9.06 -0.90 8.28
CA HIS A 125 -7.84 -1.59 8.73
C HIS A 125 -7.46 -2.73 7.79
N THR A 126 -8.39 -3.66 7.55
CA THR A 126 -8.14 -4.83 6.70
C THR A 126 -7.78 -4.41 5.27
N ASP A 127 -8.48 -3.40 4.74
CA ASP A 127 -8.27 -2.89 3.39
C ASP A 127 -6.91 -2.21 3.22
N LEU A 128 -6.47 -1.42 4.21
CA LEU A 128 -5.13 -0.84 4.22
C LEU A 128 -4.04 -1.91 4.35
N GLN A 129 -4.26 -2.98 5.12
CA GLN A 129 -3.29 -4.09 5.18
C GLN A 129 -3.16 -4.81 3.83
N LYS A 130 -4.26 -4.95 3.06
CA LYS A 130 -4.19 -5.48 1.68
C LYS A 130 -3.35 -4.58 0.79
N PHE A 131 -3.54 -3.26 0.84
CA PHE A 131 -2.65 -2.34 0.13
C PHE A 131 -1.21 -2.50 0.61
N ALA A 132 -0.96 -2.72 1.90
CA ALA A 132 0.40 -2.92 2.41
C ALA A 132 1.06 -4.19 1.83
N VAL A 133 0.31 -5.29 1.65
CA VAL A 133 0.80 -6.47 0.93
C VAL A 133 1.22 -6.09 -0.50
N ALA A 134 0.38 -5.32 -1.20
CA ALA A 134 0.68 -4.90 -2.57
C ALA A 134 1.91 -3.99 -2.62
N PHE A 135 2.00 -2.97 -1.77
CA PHE A 135 3.14 -2.05 -1.72
C PHE A 135 4.46 -2.73 -1.30
N GLU A 136 4.41 -3.77 -0.47
CA GLU A 136 5.59 -4.61 -0.21
C GLU A 136 6.12 -5.24 -1.50
N GLU A 137 5.24 -5.85 -2.30
CA GLU A 137 5.65 -6.47 -3.57
C GLU A 137 6.10 -5.44 -4.61
N LEU A 138 5.38 -4.32 -4.74
CA LEU A 138 5.76 -3.21 -5.65
C LEU A 138 7.17 -2.71 -5.36
N LEU A 139 7.57 -2.64 -4.09
CA LEU A 139 8.92 -2.23 -3.69
C LEU A 139 9.98 -3.30 -3.91
N GLU A 140 9.65 -4.56 -3.68
CA GLU A 140 10.56 -5.69 -3.94
C GLU A 140 10.91 -5.79 -5.43
N ASP A 141 9.94 -5.49 -6.29
CA ASP A 141 10.04 -5.59 -7.75
C ASP A 141 10.67 -4.36 -8.43
N GLU A 142 10.75 -3.21 -7.73
CA GLU A 142 11.10 -1.94 -8.39
C GLU A 142 12.62 -1.74 -8.53
N MET A 143 13.06 -1.60 -9.78
CA MET A 143 14.46 -1.37 -10.13
C MET A 143 14.80 0.13 -10.32
N SER A 144 13.81 0.96 -10.62
CA SER A 144 13.98 2.40 -10.77
C SER A 144 14.07 3.08 -9.41
N LEU A 145 15.22 3.71 -9.13
CA LEU A 145 15.44 4.42 -7.87
C LEU A 145 14.39 5.53 -7.63
N LYS A 146 13.89 6.19 -8.70
CA LYS A 146 12.88 7.25 -8.59
C LYS A 146 11.53 6.67 -8.14
N LYS A 147 11.08 5.59 -8.79
CA LYS A 147 9.84 4.89 -8.44
C LYS A 147 9.93 4.27 -7.05
N TYR A 148 11.03 3.59 -6.76
CA TYR A 148 11.30 2.98 -5.46
C TYR A 148 11.17 4.01 -4.34
N LYS A 149 11.78 5.19 -4.48
CA LYS A 149 11.67 6.26 -3.48
C LYS A 149 10.22 6.74 -3.30
N ALA A 150 9.48 6.95 -4.38
CA ALA A 150 8.07 7.35 -4.30
C ALA A 150 7.21 6.28 -3.60
N LEU A 151 7.30 5.02 -4.06
CA LEU A 151 6.63 3.88 -3.45
C LEU A 151 6.99 3.72 -1.97
N LYS A 152 8.27 3.94 -1.62
CA LYS A 152 8.74 3.77 -0.24
C LYS A 152 8.13 4.81 0.68
N THR A 153 8.04 6.07 0.23
CA THR A 153 7.37 7.09 1.02
C THR A 153 5.87 6.83 1.16
N THR A 154 5.20 6.43 0.08
CA THR A 154 3.78 6.07 0.16
C THR A 154 3.54 4.88 1.08
N GLN A 155 4.42 3.87 1.09
CA GLN A 155 4.38 2.77 2.05
C GLN A 155 4.52 3.29 3.50
N SER A 156 5.39 4.27 3.75
CA SER A 156 5.51 4.88 5.09
C SER A 156 4.22 5.58 5.53
N TYR A 157 3.60 6.39 4.67
CA TYR A 157 2.31 7.03 4.99
C TYR A 157 1.16 6.02 5.14
N LEU A 158 1.19 4.92 4.38
CA LEU A 158 0.26 3.81 4.55
C LEU A 158 0.42 3.15 5.93
N MET A 159 1.65 2.96 6.42
CA MET A 159 1.88 2.43 7.77
C MET A 159 1.42 3.41 8.86
N MET A 160 1.68 4.71 8.69
CA MET A 160 1.18 5.72 9.63
C MET A 160 -0.35 5.72 9.69
N MET A 161 -1.01 5.63 8.53
CA MET A 161 -2.46 5.51 8.46
C MET A 161 -2.96 4.22 9.14
N LEU A 162 -2.31 3.08 8.90
CA LEU A 162 -2.66 1.82 9.55
C LEU A 162 -2.51 1.90 11.07
N CYS A 163 -1.41 2.48 11.55
CA CYS A 163 -1.18 2.66 12.97
C CYS A 163 -2.29 3.53 13.59
N GLU A 164 -2.62 4.66 12.97
CA GLU A 164 -3.70 5.52 13.45
C GLU A 164 -5.05 4.79 13.50
N VAL A 165 -5.35 3.97 12.49
CA VAL A 165 -6.57 3.14 12.50
C VAL A 165 -6.56 2.13 13.64
N GLU A 166 -5.43 1.47 13.92
CA GLU A 166 -5.33 0.53 15.04
C GLU A 166 -5.50 1.23 16.40
N SER A 167 -4.84 2.37 16.61
CA SER A 167 -4.97 3.17 17.83
C SER A 167 -6.42 3.58 18.08
N ASN A 168 -7.14 4.02 17.05
CA ASN A 168 -8.55 4.40 17.17
C ASN A 168 -9.48 3.20 17.37
N ILE A 169 -9.17 2.03 16.80
CA ILE A 169 -9.92 0.80 17.08
C ILE A 169 -9.75 0.38 18.54
N VAL A 170 -8.53 0.49 19.11
CA VAL A 170 -8.26 0.13 20.51
C VAL A 170 -8.92 1.10 21.48
N ALA A 171 -8.90 2.40 21.18
CA ALA A 171 -9.54 3.42 22.00
C ALA A 171 -11.07 3.26 22.10
N LEU A 172 -11.69 2.56 21.14
CA LEU A 172 -13.13 2.40 21.06
C LEU A 172 -13.57 1.00 21.53
N PRO A 173 -14.21 0.86 22.70
CA PRO A 173 -14.46 -0.45 23.33
C PRO A 173 -15.40 -1.37 22.53
N SER A 174 -16.19 -0.81 21.62
CA SER A 174 -17.11 -1.57 20.76
C SER A 174 -16.42 -2.27 19.58
N LEU A 175 -15.16 -1.94 19.31
CA LEU A 175 -14.41 -2.44 18.16
C LEU A 175 -13.31 -3.42 18.59
N ARG A 176 -12.85 -4.20 17.62
CA ARG A 176 -11.72 -5.11 17.78
C ARG A 176 -10.86 -5.05 16.53
N ILE A 177 -9.55 -5.14 16.71
CA ILE A 177 -8.61 -5.25 15.59
C ILE A 177 -8.90 -6.57 14.85
N PRO A 178 -9.16 -6.54 13.53
CA PRO A 178 -9.30 -7.75 12.72
C PRO A 178 -8.05 -8.62 12.72
N SER A 179 -8.20 -9.88 12.29
CA SER A 179 -7.07 -10.75 12.01
C SER A 179 -6.14 -10.13 10.96
N ARG A 180 -4.83 -10.27 11.17
CA ARG A 180 -3.81 -9.75 10.26
C ARG A 180 -3.94 -10.38 8.86
N VAL A 181 -3.82 -9.57 7.82
CA VAL A 181 -3.77 -10.05 6.43
C VAL A 181 -2.43 -10.73 6.18
N GLU A 182 -2.49 -11.93 5.65
CA GLU A 182 -1.30 -12.70 5.29
C GLU A 182 -0.81 -12.36 3.89
N ARG A 183 0.51 -12.52 3.69
CA ARG A 183 1.13 -12.41 2.36
C ARG A 183 0.46 -13.33 1.34
N SER A 184 -0.07 -14.48 1.76
CA SER A 184 -0.70 -15.46 0.86
C SER A 184 -1.94 -14.94 0.11
N ILE A 185 -2.50 -13.79 0.48
CA ILE A 185 -3.60 -13.16 -0.27
C ILE A 185 -3.21 -12.82 -1.71
N MET A 186 -1.93 -12.47 -1.93
CA MET A 186 -1.36 -12.29 -3.27
C MET A 186 -0.85 -13.63 -3.78
N ASN A 187 -1.40 -14.10 -4.89
CA ASN A 187 -1.08 -15.42 -5.39
C ASN A 187 0.32 -15.45 -6.04
N LYS A 188 0.84 -16.66 -6.31
CA LYS A 188 2.19 -16.84 -6.86
C LYS A 188 2.38 -16.22 -8.24
N VAL A 189 1.34 -16.22 -9.08
CA VAL A 189 1.38 -15.67 -10.45
C VAL A 189 1.47 -14.14 -10.39
N GLU A 190 0.69 -13.52 -9.52
CA GLU A 190 0.74 -12.07 -9.30
C GLU A 190 2.09 -11.64 -8.73
N ARG A 191 2.71 -12.43 -7.85
CA ARG A 191 4.06 -12.20 -7.30
C ARG A 191 5.19 -12.41 -8.30
N ASN A 192 5.01 -13.33 -9.24
CA ASN A 192 6.04 -13.68 -10.22
C ASN A 192 5.44 -13.50 -11.62
N PRO A 193 5.19 -12.25 -12.04
CA PRO A 193 4.64 -11.98 -13.36
C PRO A 193 5.58 -12.52 -14.45
N GLU A 194 4.99 -13.04 -15.53
CA GLU A 194 5.74 -13.64 -16.64
C GLU A 194 6.65 -12.64 -17.36
N ASP A 195 6.27 -11.36 -17.35
CA ASP A 195 6.98 -10.28 -18.03
C ASP A 195 6.80 -8.93 -17.29
N ASP A 196 7.67 -7.98 -17.63
CA ASP A 196 7.65 -6.62 -17.05
C ASP A 196 6.38 -5.84 -17.38
N THR A 197 5.70 -6.14 -18.50
CA THR A 197 4.47 -5.44 -18.87
C THR A 197 3.37 -5.79 -17.88
N ARG A 198 3.17 -7.09 -17.59
CA ARG A 198 2.19 -7.53 -16.59
C ARG A 198 2.51 -7.01 -15.19
N ARG A 199 3.79 -6.97 -14.82
CA ARG A 199 4.24 -6.36 -13.56
C ARG A 199 3.83 -4.89 -13.47
N LEU A 200 4.14 -4.12 -14.51
CA LEU A 200 3.83 -2.70 -14.56
C LEU A 200 2.31 -2.42 -14.58
N ILE A 201 1.53 -3.25 -15.27
CA ILE A 201 0.07 -3.20 -15.26
C ILE A 201 -0.49 -3.42 -13.86
N ARG A 202 -0.04 -4.48 -13.18
CA ARG A 202 -0.42 -4.79 -11.80
C ARG A 202 -0.14 -3.60 -10.89
N ASP A 203 1.09 -3.09 -10.94
CA ASP A 203 1.55 -2.00 -10.09
C ASP A 203 0.72 -0.74 -10.32
N TRP A 204 0.48 -0.39 -11.58
CA TRP A 204 -0.38 0.73 -11.94
C TRP A 204 -1.83 0.54 -11.46
N GLY A 205 -2.40 -0.65 -11.62
CA GLY A 205 -3.73 -0.99 -11.14
C GLY A 205 -3.85 -0.88 -9.62
N VAL A 206 -2.82 -1.29 -8.86
CA VAL A 206 -2.76 -1.12 -7.40
C VAL A 206 -2.74 0.36 -7.03
N LEU A 207 -1.91 1.16 -7.71
CA LEU A 207 -1.81 2.60 -7.46
C LEU A 207 -3.13 3.31 -7.72
N LEU A 208 -3.78 3.04 -8.86
CA LEU A 208 -5.10 3.60 -9.19
C LEU A 208 -6.15 3.25 -8.12
N LYS A 209 -6.22 1.97 -7.74
CA LYS A 209 -7.16 1.52 -6.71
C LYS A 209 -6.89 2.17 -5.36
N TYR A 210 -5.63 2.35 -4.97
CA TYR A 210 -5.28 3.02 -3.72
C TYR A 210 -5.68 4.50 -3.75
N ARG A 211 -5.43 5.21 -4.85
CA ARG A 211 -5.89 6.58 -5.06
C ARG A 211 -7.41 6.71 -4.90
N ASP A 212 -8.15 5.86 -5.62
CA ASP A 212 -9.61 5.91 -5.64
C ASP A 212 -10.19 5.56 -4.26
N TYR A 213 -9.53 4.64 -3.52
CA TYR A 213 -9.85 4.30 -2.15
C TYR A 213 -9.63 5.47 -1.17
N LEU A 214 -8.49 6.18 -1.28
CA LEU A 214 -8.25 7.39 -0.49
C LEU A 214 -9.29 8.48 -0.81
N HIS A 215 -9.63 8.70 -2.08
CA HIS A 215 -10.70 9.64 -2.43
C HIS A 215 -12.06 9.23 -1.85
N ALA A 216 -12.38 7.93 -1.82
CA ALA A 216 -13.61 7.45 -1.20
C ALA A 216 -13.69 7.84 0.29
N TRP A 217 -12.61 7.63 1.05
CA TRP A 217 -12.55 8.03 2.46
C TRP A 217 -12.50 9.55 2.66
N ARG A 218 -11.89 10.30 1.75
CA ARG A 218 -11.97 11.76 1.74
C ARG A 218 -13.41 12.25 1.69
N HIS A 219 -14.29 11.62 0.90
CA HIS A 219 -15.71 11.95 0.89
C HIS A 219 -16.38 11.70 2.24
N VAL A 220 -15.98 10.65 2.96
CA VAL A 220 -16.52 10.34 4.30
C VAL A 220 -16.10 11.37 5.33
N PHE A 221 -14.83 11.81 5.28
CA PHE A 221 -14.31 12.82 6.21
C PHE A 221 -14.62 14.27 5.83
N ASN A 222 -15.13 14.48 4.61
CA ASN A 222 -15.63 15.76 4.08
C ASN A 222 -14.65 16.94 4.23
N TYR A 223 -13.53 16.87 3.50
CA TYR A 223 -12.58 17.96 3.30
C TYR A 223 -11.96 17.91 1.90
#